data_AF-A0AAU9X2M1-F1
#
_entry.id   AF-A0AAU9X2M1-F1
#
_cell.length_a   1.000
_cell.length_b   1.000
_cell.length_c   1.000
_cell.angle_alpha   90.00
_cell.angle_beta   90.00
_cell.angle_gamma   90.00
#
_symmetry.space_group_name_H-M   'P 1'
#
loop_
_entity.id
_entity.type
_entity.pdbx_description
1 polymer ?
#
loop_
_entity_poly.entity_id
_entity_poly.type
_entity_poly.pdbx_seq_one_letter_code
_entity_poly.pdbx_strand_id
1 'polypeptide(L)'
;DDCRVIQFKAGTKNKILTKHVIRSEQAKDKDICELKCYFEPNCVSYNYGPLGDGTFTCELSNRTHLQVSPSYFEYRNGFLYRAIISFCESNPCVSNSTCQAGFGSHGYRCICSDGYEGELCQIVLNPHLLKHDCHFAADCTNTAGSFDCSCQSGHLGDGRHFCSDNWKKINTDPVCFGTKNDDYGSFEIQEAGKIYTIKLVHTYGAVTCNTYYKSTRRGSSHPRFGRHRLLTVKAYRNKTVLPLAEFAKGSDDYRHQLNDAYVNSPTLVFNLLPTPLVVSIGQQFLIWYGQDLANYTEYNNAGETCADVYALYP
;
A
#
# COMPACT_ATOMS: atom_id res chain seq x y z
N ASP A 1 20.18 -11.34 31.47
CA ASP A 1 21.16 -12.36 31.06
C ASP A 1 22.12 -11.80 30.00
N ASP A 2 23.24 -11.22 30.44
CA ASP A 2 24.27 -10.62 29.57
C ASP A 2 25.54 -11.48 29.43
N CYS A 3 25.52 -12.72 29.92
CA CYS A 3 26.67 -13.61 29.83
C CYS A 3 26.91 -14.05 28.38
N ARG A 4 28.08 -13.70 27.84
CA ARG A 4 28.54 -14.16 26.53
C ARG A 4 29.33 -15.46 26.65
N VAL A 5 28.97 -16.46 25.86
CA VAL A 5 29.64 -17.77 25.76
C VAL A 5 29.93 -18.07 24.29
N ILE A 6 31.21 -18.16 23.92
CA ILE A 6 31.65 -18.42 22.54
C ILE A 6 32.67 -19.56 22.53
N GLN A 7 32.74 -20.28 21.41
CA GLN A 7 33.70 -21.35 21.19
C GLN A 7 34.43 -21.13 19.86
N PHE A 8 35.75 -21.09 19.87
CA PHE A 8 36.55 -20.95 18.66
C PHE A 8 36.68 -22.28 17.91
N LYS A 9 36.44 -22.23 16.60
CA LYS A 9 36.78 -23.28 15.63
C LYS A 9 38.30 -23.40 15.50
N ALA A 10 38.77 -24.48 14.87
CA ALA A 10 40.19 -24.62 14.52
C ALA A 10 40.64 -23.48 13.58
N GLY A 11 41.85 -22.97 13.79
CA GLY A 11 42.38 -21.87 13.00
C GLY A 11 42.86 -22.30 11.61
N THR A 12 42.68 -21.44 10.62
CA THR A 12 43.13 -21.62 9.23
C THR A 12 44.41 -20.83 9.00
N LYS A 13 45.52 -21.52 8.72
CA LYS A 13 46.82 -20.90 8.45
C LYS A 13 46.86 -20.23 7.08
N ASN A 14 47.68 -19.20 6.97
CA ASN A 14 47.94 -18.39 5.78
C ASN A 14 46.67 -17.81 5.14
N LYS A 15 45.68 -17.48 5.96
CA LYS A 15 44.40 -16.94 5.52
C LYS A 15 44.00 -15.76 6.39
N ILE A 16 43.26 -14.85 5.77
CA ILE A 16 42.64 -13.70 6.43
C ILE A 16 41.25 -13.45 5.86
N LEU A 17 40.42 -12.78 6.64
CA LEU A 17 39.17 -12.19 6.18
C LEU A 17 39.36 -10.68 5.98
N THR A 18 39.07 -10.18 4.78
CA THR A 18 39.13 -8.75 4.44
C THR A 18 37.73 -8.12 4.41
N LYS A 19 37.65 -6.79 4.31
CA LYS A 19 36.42 -5.95 4.22
C LYS A 19 35.50 -5.91 5.44
N HIS A 20 35.57 -6.88 6.34
CA HIS A 20 34.69 -7.00 7.52
C HIS A 20 35.40 -6.79 8.86
N VAL A 21 36.61 -6.25 8.83
CA VAL A 21 37.37 -5.88 10.03
C VAL A 21 36.71 -4.67 10.69
N ILE A 22 36.26 -4.86 11.92
CA ILE A 22 35.63 -3.81 12.74
C ILE A 22 36.63 -3.11 13.66
N ARG A 23 37.74 -3.78 14.00
CA ARG A 23 38.75 -3.25 14.91
C ARG A 23 40.09 -3.93 14.66
N SER A 24 41.17 -3.15 14.65
CA SER A 24 42.54 -3.66 14.55
C SER A 24 43.34 -3.21 15.77
N GLU A 25 44.05 -4.13 16.39
CA GLU A 25 44.85 -3.87 17.59
C GLU A 25 46.12 -4.71 17.62
N GLN A 26 47.13 -4.29 18.37
CA GLN A 26 48.28 -5.14 18.63
C GLN A 26 47.92 -6.26 19.62
N ALA A 27 48.48 -7.45 19.42
CA ALA A 27 48.35 -8.58 20.33
C ALA A 27 49.70 -9.29 20.43
N LYS A 28 50.14 -9.66 21.64
CA LYS A 28 51.42 -10.37 21.82
C LYS A 28 51.30 -11.87 21.53
N ASP A 29 50.10 -12.41 21.65
CA ASP A 29 49.78 -13.81 21.43
C ASP A 29 48.36 -13.93 20.85
N LYS A 30 48.09 -15.03 20.13
CA LYS A 30 46.76 -15.36 19.60
C LYS A 30 45.69 -15.46 20.71
N ASP A 31 46.06 -15.85 21.93
CA ASP A 31 45.10 -16.00 23.04
C ASP A 31 44.58 -14.62 23.49
N ILE A 32 45.39 -13.57 23.33
CA ILE A 32 44.96 -12.19 23.53
C ILE A 32 43.94 -11.79 22.46
N CYS A 33 44.09 -12.25 21.20
CA CYS A 33 43.07 -12.04 20.18
C CYS A 33 41.73 -12.68 20.54
N GLU A 34 41.76 -13.91 21.06
CA GLU A 34 40.55 -14.60 21.51
C GLU A 34 39.85 -13.81 22.61
N LEU A 35 40.60 -13.33 23.60
CA LEU A 35 40.07 -12.50 24.68
C LEU A 35 39.50 -11.17 24.17
N LYS A 36 40.19 -10.51 23.24
CA LYS A 36 39.69 -9.26 22.61
C LYS A 36 38.41 -9.50 21.83
N CYS A 37 38.35 -10.59 21.07
CA CYS A 37 37.13 -10.97 20.37
C CYS A 37 35.99 -11.33 21.33
N TYR A 38 36.29 -11.96 22.48
CA TYR A 38 35.33 -12.24 23.53
C TYR A 38 34.71 -10.97 24.14
N PHE A 39 35.49 -9.91 24.33
CA PHE A 39 34.98 -8.65 24.86
C PHE A 39 34.32 -7.75 23.83
N GLU A 40 34.55 -7.97 22.53
CA GLU A 40 33.88 -7.25 21.44
C GLU A 40 32.62 -8.02 21.01
N PRO A 41 31.39 -7.60 21.41
CA PRO A 41 30.17 -8.38 21.19
C PRO A 41 29.87 -8.68 19.73
N ASN A 42 30.34 -7.82 18.82
CA ASN A 42 30.15 -7.99 17.39
C ASN A 42 31.22 -8.86 16.73
N CYS A 43 32.28 -9.25 17.43
CA CYS A 43 33.35 -10.06 16.88
C CYS A 43 32.93 -11.53 16.77
N VAL A 44 33.04 -12.11 15.57
CA VAL A 44 32.79 -13.54 15.30
C VAL A 44 33.97 -14.23 14.62
N SER A 45 34.98 -13.47 14.20
CA SER A 45 36.25 -14.00 13.72
C SER A 45 37.37 -12.99 13.91
N TYR A 46 38.62 -13.44 13.84
CA TYR A 46 39.77 -12.56 13.83
C TYR A 46 40.88 -13.05 12.90
N ASN A 47 41.67 -12.11 12.39
CA ASN A 47 42.97 -12.37 11.78
C ASN A 47 44.06 -12.10 12.83
N TYR A 48 45.08 -12.95 12.90
CA TYR A 48 46.27 -12.74 13.72
C TYR A 48 47.52 -12.95 12.88
N GLY A 49 48.45 -12.00 12.88
CA GLY A 49 49.66 -12.12 12.07
C GLY A 49 50.69 -11.03 12.33
N PRO A 50 51.90 -11.16 11.77
CA PRO A 50 53.00 -10.21 12.01
C PRO A 50 52.78 -8.88 11.24
N LEU A 51 53.24 -7.77 11.84
CA LEU A 51 53.27 -6.43 11.21
C LEU A 51 54.61 -6.07 10.55
N GLY A 52 55.64 -6.90 10.73
CA GLY A 52 56.96 -6.73 10.11
C GLY A 52 58.00 -6.01 10.98
N ASP A 53 57.58 -5.36 12.06
CA ASP A 53 58.43 -4.70 13.08
C ASP A 53 58.71 -5.60 14.30
N GLY A 54 58.37 -6.88 14.21
CA GLY A 54 58.42 -7.82 15.33
C GLY A 54 57.16 -7.82 16.22
N THR A 55 56.19 -6.94 15.96
CA THR A 55 54.88 -6.95 16.61
C THR A 55 53.85 -7.74 15.80
N PHE A 56 52.75 -8.12 16.45
CA PHE A 56 51.64 -8.84 15.83
C PHE A 56 50.36 -8.02 15.93
N THR A 57 49.55 -8.11 14.88
CA THR A 57 48.22 -7.51 14.81
C THR A 57 47.14 -8.55 15.04
N CYS A 58 46.02 -8.05 15.54
CA CYS A 58 44.76 -8.71 15.73
C CYS A 58 43.66 -7.90 15.05
N GLU A 59 43.04 -8.45 14.01
CA GLU A 59 41.97 -7.78 13.28
C GLU A 59 40.65 -8.51 13.58
N LEU A 60 39.82 -7.91 14.43
CA LEU A 60 38.51 -8.45 14.82
C LEU A 60 37.49 -8.17 13.71
N SER A 61 36.66 -9.15 13.38
CA SER A 61 35.69 -9.07 12.28
C SER A 61 34.28 -9.45 12.72
N ASN A 62 33.28 -8.77 12.15
CA ASN A 62 31.86 -9.00 12.43
C ASN A 62 31.18 -10.04 11.53
N ARG A 63 31.96 -10.74 10.71
CA ARG A 63 31.51 -11.83 9.85
C ARG A 63 32.48 -12.99 9.92
N THR A 64 32.00 -14.18 9.60
CA THR A 64 32.87 -15.32 9.27
C THR A 64 33.01 -15.43 7.75
N HIS A 65 34.05 -16.13 7.27
CA HIS A 65 34.25 -16.40 5.85
C HIS A 65 33.07 -17.11 5.16
N LEU A 66 32.15 -17.73 5.92
CA LEU A 66 30.94 -18.38 5.40
C LEU A 66 29.81 -17.39 5.08
N GLN A 67 29.86 -16.18 5.65
CA GLN A 67 28.82 -15.15 5.51
C GLN A 67 29.16 -14.09 4.47
N VAL A 68 30.26 -14.26 3.73
CA VAL A 68 30.79 -13.24 2.81
C VAL A 68 31.24 -13.88 1.50
N SER A 69 31.54 -13.03 0.52
CA SER A 69 32.12 -13.49 -0.74
C SER A 69 33.42 -14.28 -0.50
N PRO A 70 33.62 -15.44 -1.15
CA PRO A 70 34.87 -16.20 -1.08
C PRO A 70 36.11 -15.37 -1.45
N SER A 71 35.94 -14.32 -2.27
CA SER A 71 37.01 -13.40 -2.65
C SER A 71 37.60 -12.61 -1.47
N TYR A 72 36.86 -12.45 -0.37
CA TYR A 72 37.33 -11.75 0.83
C TYR A 72 38.11 -12.67 1.79
N PHE A 73 38.14 -13.99 1.52
CA PHE A 73 38.90 -14.95 2.30
C PHE A 73 40.27 -15.25 1.65
N GLU A 74 41.15 -14.27 1.77
CA GLU A 74 42.38 -14.16 0.99
C GLU A 74 43.56 -14.92 1.62
N TYR A 75 44.50 -15.33 0.78
CA TYR A 75 45.77 -15.91 1.24
C TYR A 75 46.70 -14.80 1.72
N ARG A 76 47.27 -14.95 2.92
CA ARG A 76 48.33 -14.08 3.42
C ARG A 76 49.30 -14.91 4.26
N ASN A 77 50.53 -15.05 3.77
CA ASN A 77 51.55 -15.86 4.43
C ASN A 77 51.83 -15.35 5.85
N GLY A 78 51.91 -16.26 6.82
CA GLY A 78 52.20 -15.93 8.22
C GLY A 78 50.99 -15.49 9.06
N PHE A 79 49.79 -15.38 8.45
CA PHE A 79 48.57 -15.04 9.17
C PHE A 79 47.77 -16.29 9.58
N LEU A 80 47.03 -16.17 10.66
CA LEU A 80 46.07 -17.14 11.18
C LEU A 80 44.69 -16.50 11.18
N TYR A 81 43.74 -17.10 10.48
CA TYR A 81 42.32 -16.77 10.61
C TYR A 81 41.66 -17.73 11.59
N ARG A 82 40.82 -17.23 12.50
CA ARG A 82 40.03 -18.08 13.39
C ARG A 82 38.64 -17.49 13.59
N ALA A 83 37.63 -18.35 13.58
CA ALA A 83 36.23 -17.98 13.75
C ALA A 83 35.62 -18.70 14.95
N ILE A 84 34.54 -18.16 15.50
CA ILE A 84 33.73 -18.86 16.49
C ILE A 84 32.66 -19.73 15.82
N ILE A 85 32.08 -20.65 16.59
CA ILE A 85 30.78 -21.25 16.27
C ILE A 85 29.73 -20.15 16.46
N SER A 86 29.10 -19.74 15.36
CA SER A 86 28.21 -18.59 15.33
C SER A 86 26.86 -18.99 14.75
N PHE A 87 25.82 -18.96 15.58
CA PHE A 87 24.44 -19.12 15.13
C PHE A 87 23.95 -17.93 14.29
N CYS A 88 24.71 -16.83 14.24
CA CYS A 88 24.46 -15.73 13.32
C CYS A 88 24.76 -16.10 11.85
N GLU A 89 25.45 -17.22 11.57
CA GLU A 89 25.73 -17.68 10.20
C GLU A 89 24.44 -17.98 9.40
N SER A 90 23.32 -18.31 10.06
CA SER A 90 22.01 -18.53 9.43
C SER A 90 21.18 -17.27 9.22
N ASN A 91 21.69 -16.09 9.59
CA ASN A 91 20.98 -14.80 9.55
C ASN A 91 19.61 -14.81 10.27
N PRO A 92 19.56 -15.12 11.58
CA PRO A 92 18.29 -15.28 12.31
C PRO A 92 17.55 -13.97 12.58
N CYS A 93 18.25 -12.81 12.56
CA CYS A 93 17.65 -11.52 12.84
C CYS A 93 17.13 -10.84 11.55
N VAL A 94 16.09 -10.01 11.67
CA VAL A 94 15.54 -9.23 10.54
C VAL A 94 16.59 -8.31 9.90
N SER A 95 16.50 -8.09 8.58
CA SER A 95 17.36 -7.19 7.81
C SER A 95 17.55 -5.82 8.50
N ASN A 96 18.79 -5.30 8.48
CA ASN A 96 19.24 -4.10 9.20
C ASN A 96 19.35 -4.19 10.73
N SER A 97 19.14 -5.36 11.36
CA SER A 97 19.50 -5.56 12.77
C SER A 97 20.89 -6.20 12.93
N THR A 98 21.47 -6.12 14.14
CA THR A 98 22.80 -6.67 14.42
C THR A 98 22.68 -7.97 15.21
N CYS A 99 23.18 -9.09 14.65
CA CYS A 99 23.27 -10.36 15.36
C CYS A 99 24.58 -10.45 16.17
N GLN A 100 24.49 -10.67 17.48
CA GLN A 100 25.62 -10.87 18.37
C GLN A 100 25.68 -12.31 18.85
N ALA A 101 26.76 -13.01 18.53
CA ALA A 101 26.94 -14.41 18.87
C ALA A 101 27.41 -14.62 20.32
N GLY A 102 26.92 -15.71 20.92
CA GLY A 102 27.25 -16.17 22.26
C GLY A 102 26.35 -15.64 23.36
N PHE A 103 25.27 -14.93 23.06
CA PHE A 103 24.34 -14.38 24.06
C PHE A 103 23.05 -15.19 24.14
N GLY A 104 22.35 -15.13 25.28
CA GLY A 104 21.04 -15.75 25.45
C GLY A 104 21.03 -17.29 25.39
N SER A 105 19.84 -17.88 25.54
CA SER A 105 19.65 -19.33 25.51
C SER A 105 19.91 -19.96 24.14
N HIS A 106 19.75 -19.18 23.06
CA HIS A 106 19.91 -19.64 21.68
C HIS A 106 21.36 -19.47 21.16
N GLY A 107 22.28 -18.97 22.00
CA GLY A 107 23.66 -18.72 21.59
C GLY A 107 23.84 -17.52 20.65
N TYR A 108 22.83 -16.67 20.52
CA TYR A 108 22.90 -15.33 19.92
C TYR A 108 21.81 -14.41 20.48
N ARG A 109 21.97 -13.10 20.27
CA ARG A 109 20.90 -12.10 20.44
C ARG A 109 20.86 -11.14 19.26
N CYS A 110 19.69 -10.59 18.99
CA CYS A 110 19.51 -9.54 17.98
C CYS A 110 19.44 -8.17 18.65
N ILE A 111 20.31 -7.25 18.24
CA ILE A 111 20.22 -5.83 18.60
C ILE A 111 19.40 -5.15 17.52
N CYS A 112 18.20 -4.73 17.88
CA CYS A 112 17.25 -4.14 16.96
C CYS A 112 17.64 -2.70 16.62
N SER A 113 17.49 -2.36 15.35
CA SER A 113 17.59 -0.97 14.89
C SER A 113 16.39 -0.18 15.37
N ASP A 114 16.51 1.14 15.38
CA ASP A 114 15.45 2.04 15.81
C ASP A 114 14.11 1.68 15.16
N GLY A 115 13.06 1.55 15.99
CA GLY A 115 11.71 1.20 15.55
C GLY A 115 11.43 -0.29 15.39
N TYR A 116 12.34 -1.18 15.79
CA TYR A 116 12.12 -2.64 15.83
C TYR A 116 12.30 -3.19 17.25
N GLU A 117 11.57 -4.27 17.56
CA GLU A 117 11.59 -4.98 18.83
C GLU A 117 11.34 -6.49 18.66
N GLY A 118 11.35 -7.22 19.77
CA GLY A 118 11.19 -8.67 19.79
C GLY A 118 12.54 -9.40 19.69
N GLU A 119 12.52 -10.70 20.00
CA GLU A 119 13.74 -11.52 20.12
C GLU A 119 14.57 -11.57 18.81
N LEU A 120 13.91 -11.54 17.66
CA LEU A 120 14.52 -11.56 16.32
C LEU A 120 14.38 -10.21 15.60
N CYS A 121 13.99 -9.15 16.30
CA CYS A 121 13.65 -7.84 15.74
C CYS A 121 12.50 -7.88 14.72
N GLN A 122 11.56 -8.80 14.92
CA GLN A 122 10.42 -9.04 14.03
C GLN A 122 9.22 -8.14 14.31
N ILE A 123 9.17 -7.49 15.48
CA ILE A 123 8.10 -6.58 15.86
C ILE A 123 8.50 -5.18 15.40
N VAL A 124 7.60 -4.47 14.71
CA VAL A 124 7.83 -3.08 14.29
C VAL A 124 7.09 -2.16 15.26
N LEU A 125 7.82 -1.29 15.94
CA LEU A 125 7.29 -0.32 16.90
C LEU A 125 6.88 1.00 16.26
N ASN A 126 7.56 1.39 15.19
CA ASN A 126 7.25 2.60 14.44
C ASN A 126 6.81 2.25 13.01
N PRO A 127 5.50 2.30 12.71
CA PRO A 127 4.96 2.04 11.37
C PRO A 127 5.56 2.93 10.28
N HIS A 128 6.07 4.12 10.61
CA HIS A 128 6.70 5.03 9.65
C HIS A 128 8.02 4.50 9.06
N LEU A 129 8.61 3.44 9.66
CA LEU A 129 9.83 2.80 9.19
C LEU A 129 9.57 1.56 8.32
N LEU A 130 8.31 1.09 8.21
CA LEU A 130 7.90 0.25 7.10
C LEU A 130 7.84 1.14 5.85
N LYS A 131 8.64 0.78 4.85
CA LYS A 131 8.62 1.38 3.52
C LYS A 131 7.33 0.97 2.78
N HIS A 132 6.16 1.28 3.34
CA HIS A 132 4.88 1.18 2.65
C HIS A 132 4.55 2.53 2.03
N ASP A 133 4.04 2.49 0.82
CA ASP A 133 3.54 3.62 0.04
C ASP A 133 2.03 3.80 0.22
N CYS A 134 1.44 3.27 1.30
CA CYS A 134 0.05 3.58 1.66
C CYS A 134 -0.11 5.07 1.97
N HIS A 135 -1.27 5.61 1.60
CA HIS A 135 -1.66 6.99 1.89
C HIS A 135 -1.73 7.20 3.42
N PHE A 136 -1.50 8.43 3.89
CA PHE A 136 -1.50 8.72 5.34
C PHE A 136 -2.85 8.44 6.03
N ALA A 137 -3.95 8.47 5.26
CA ALA A 137 -5.31 8.14 5.68
C ALA A 137 -5.74 6.73 5.22
N ALA A 138 -4.79 5.80 5.08
CA ALA A 138 -5.03 4.40 4.76
C ALA A 138 -4.43 3.47 5.82
N ASP A 139 -5.16 2.39 6.10
CA ASP A 139 -4.70 1.27 6.90
C ASP A 139 -3.90 0.31 6.03
N CYS A 140 -2.74 -0.11 6.54
CA CYS A 140 -1.85 -1.07 5.89
C CYS A 140 -2.08 -2.47 6.48
N THR A 141 -2.42 -3.44 5.64
CA THR A 141 -2.63 -4.83 6.04
C THR A 141 -1.60 -5.74 5.39
N ASN A 142 -0.84 -6.48 6.21
CA ASN A 142 0.18 -7.39 5.69
C ASN A 142 -0.47 -8.58 4.98
N THR A 143 0.04 -8.93 3.80
CA THR A 143 -0.34 -10.12 3.04
C THR A 143 0.89 -11.03 2.87
N ALA A 144 0.70 -12.28 2.44
CA ALA A 144 1.81 -13.22 2.27
C ALA A 144 2.82 -12.69 1.23
N GLY A 145 3.91 -12.10 1.70
CA GLY A 145 4.97 -11.50 0.88
C GLY A 145 4.69 -10.07 0.37
N SER A 146 3.64 -9.39 0.83
CA SER A 146 3.30 -8.01 0.41
C SER A 146 2.48 -7.27 1.49
N PHE A 147 1.89 -6.12 1.15
CA PHE A 147 0.90 -5.39 1.94
C PHE A 147 -0.19 -4.80 1.05
N ASP A 148 -1.40 -4.69 1.58
CA ASP A 148 -2.54 -4.04 0.95
C ASP A 148 -2.91 -2.77 1.71
N CYS A 149 -3.27 -1.72 0.97
CA CYS A 149 -3.62 -0.42 1.54
C CYS A 149 -5.11 -0.16 1.32
N SER A 150 -5.85 0.04 2.40
CA SER A 150 -7.27 0.36 2.37
C SER A 150 -7.51 1.69 3.05
N CYS A 151 -8.23 2.63 2.42
CA CYS A 151 -8.58 3.89 3.08
C CYS A 151 -9.29 3.65 4.41
N GLN A 152 -8.95 4.47 5.41
CA GLN A 152 -9.58 4.44 6.73
C GLN A 152 -11.09 4.67 6.62
N SER A 153 -11.83 4.22 7.64
CA SER A 153 -13.29 4.37 7.69
C SER A 153 -13.72 5.82 7.39
N GLY A 154 -14.69 5.98 6.47
CA GLY A 154 -15.20 7.27 6.03
C GLY A 154 -14.47 7.89 4.83
N HIS A 155 -13.27 7.40 4.48
CA HIS A 155 -12.52 7.87 3.32
C HIS A 155 -12.72 6.96 2.11
N LEU A 156 -12.64 7.54 0.91
CA LEU A 156 -12.68 6.82 -0.35
C LEU A 156 -11.42 7.15 -1.16
N GLY A 157 -10.86 6.14 -1.81
CA GLY A 157 -9.65 6.31 -2.62
C GLY A 157 -8.98 4.98 -2.96
N ASP A 158 -7.74 5.05 -3.45
CA ASP A 158 -6.95 3.88 -3.86
C ASP A 158 -6.09 3.29 -2.74
N GLY A 159 -6.09 3.92 -1.55
CA GLY A 159 -5.31 3.49 -0.39
C GLY A 159 -3.82 3.84 -0.46
N ARG A 160 -3.28 4.26 -1.61
CA ARG A 160 -1.84 4.54 -1.81
C ARG A 160 -1.57 6.01 -2.08
N HIS A 161 -2.15 6.55 -3.15
CA HIS A 161 -1.93 7.92 -3.57
C HIS A 161 -3.03 8.87 -3.06
N PHE A 162 -4.21 8.33 -2.78
CA PHE A 162 -5.39 9.12 -2.49
C PHE A 162 -6.32 8.38 -1.52
N CYS A 163 -6.68 9.05 -0.43
CA CYS A 163 -7.85 8.75 0.39
C CYS A 163 -8.45 10.07 0.85
N SER A 164 -9.72 10.30 0.56
CA SER A 164 -10.42 11.55 0.90
C SER A 164 -11.85 11.29 1.35
N ASP A 165 -12.31 12.10 2.29
CA ASP A 165 -13.69 12.22 2.74
C ASP A 165 -14.31 13.58 2.35
N ASN A 166 -13.59 14.38 1.56
CA ASN A 166 -13.92 15.76 1.16
C ASN A 166 -15.05 15.81 0.11
N TRP A 167 -16.25 15.44 0.54
CA TRP A 167 -17.46 15.51 -0.27
C TRP A 167 -18.04 16.92 -0.27
N LYS A 168 -18.10 17.54 -1.45
CA LYS A 168 -18.70 18.86 -1.64
C LYS A 168 -19.96 18.77 -2.50
N LYS A 169 -21.05 19.42 -2.08
CA LYS A 169 -22.25 19.58 -2.92
C LYS A 169 -21.91 20.52 -4.07
N ILE A 170 -22.21 20.13 -5.31
CA ILE A 170 -21.79 20.86 -6.53
C ILE A 170 -22.96 21.44 -7.33
N ASN A 171 -24.20 21.20 -6.92
CA ASN A 171 -25.40 21.85 -7.46
C ASN A 171 -26.00 22.79 -6.41
N THR A 172 -26.64 23.88 -6.85
CA THR A 172 -27.37 24.81 -5.96
C THR A 172 -28.74 24.23 -5.61
N ASP A 173 -29.55 23.99 -6.64
CA ASP A 173 -30.89 23.40 -6.55
C ASP A 173 -30.87 21.93 -6.94
N PRO A 174 -31.76 21.08 -6.38
CA PRO A 174 -31.86 19.67 -6.76
C PRO A 174 -31.99 19.48 -8.27
N VAL A 175 -31.17 18.60 -8.83
CA VAL A 175 -31.15 18.33 -10.26
C VAL A 175 -32.23 17.29 -10.57
N CYS A 176 -33.30 17.73 -11.24
CA CYS A 176 -34.43 16.89 -11.62
C CYS A 176 -34.30 16.41 -13.07
N PHE A 177 -34.70 15.17 -13.33
CA PHE A 177 -34.70 14.59 -14.67
C PHE A 177 -35.82 13.55 -14.79
N GLY A 178 -36.39 13.48 -15.99
CA GLY A 178 -37.41 12.54 -16.39
C GLY A 178 -36.85 11.30 -17.05
N THR A 179 -37.71 10.65 -17.83
CA THR A 179 -37.44 9.31 -18.38
C THR A 179 -37.74 9.18 -19.88
N LYS A 180 -38.06 10.29 -20.55
CA LYS A 180 -38.42 10.34 -21.97
C LYS A 180 -38.36 11.77 -22.52
N ASN A 181 -38.32 11.90 -23.84
CA ASN A 181 -38.40 13.17 -24.56
C ASN A 181 -37.26 14.16 -24.25
N ASP A 182 -36.03 13.65 -24.09
CA ASP A 182 -34.86 14.46 -23.77
C ASP A 182 -35.01 15.24 -22.44
N ASP A 183 -35.66 14.64 -21.44
CA ASP A 183 -35.97 15.28 -20.16
C ASP A 183 -34.82 15.09 -19.15
N TYR A 184 -33.68 15.70 -19.47
CA TYR A 184 -32.48 15.64 -18.64
C TYR A 184 -32.41 16.78 -17.62
N GLY A 185 -31.75 16.50 -16.50
CA GLY A 185 -31.39 17.51 -15.52
C GLY A 185 -30.03 18.10 -15.85
N SER A 186 -29.82 19.39 -15.57
CA SER A 186 -28.53 20.04 -15.77
C SER A 186 -28.07 20.82 -14.55
N PHE A 187 -26.75 20.92 -14.38
CA PHE A 187 -26.12 21.76 -13.37
C PHE A 187 -24.75 22.23 -13.84
N GLU A 188 -24.24 23.29 -13.20
CA GLU A 188 -22.94 23.87 -13.50
C GLU A 188 -22.00 23.77 -12.31
N ILE A 189 -20.74 23.45 -12.58
CA ILE A 189 -19.68 23.41 -11.57
C ILE A 189 -19.42 24.81 -11.01
N GLN A 190 -19.44 24.92 -9.68
CA GLN A 190 -19.20 26.17 -8.95
C GLN A 190 -17.77 26.31 -8.42
N GLU A 191 -17.01 25.21 -8.36
CA GLU A 191 -15.63 25.18 -7.89
C GLU A 191 -14.75 24.42 -8.89
N ALA A 192 -13.68 25.05 -9.37
CA ALA A 192 -12.73 24.39 -10.25
C ALA A 192 -11.81 23.44 -9.46
N GLY A 193 -11.39 22.34 -10.07
CA GLY A 193 -10.48 21.40 -9.43
C GLY A 193 -10.44 20.03 -10.09
N LYS A 194 -9.91 19.05 -9.36
CA LYS A 194 -9.91 17.64 -9.78
C LYS A 194 -10.95 16.88 -8.96
N ILE A 195 -11.87 16.20 -9.63
CA ILE A 195 -12.87 15.35 -8.97
C ILE A 195 -12.55 13.88 -9.22
N TYR A 196 -12.58 13.06 -8.17
CA TYR A 196 -12.22 11.64 -8.22
C TYR A 196 -13.44 10.74 -8.44
N THR A 197 -14.60 11.15 -7.93
CA THR A 197 -15.89 10.51 -8.19
C THR A 197 -17.02 11.48 -7.82
N ILE A 198 -18.26 11.07 -8.11
CA ILE A 198 -19.49 11.76 -7.78
C ILE A 198 -20.38 10.83 -6.94
N LYS A 199 -21.26 11.41 -6.12
CA LYS A 199 -22.43 10.71 -5.58
C LYS A 199 -23.71 11.50 -5.80
N LEU A 200 -24.82 10.80 -5.97
CA LEU A 200 -26.16 11.36 -6.05
C LEU A 200 -26.92 11.03 -4.78
N VAL A 201 -27.49 12.04 -4.14
CA VAL A 201 -28.35 11.89 -2.96
C VAL A 201 -29.78 12.20 -3.40
N HIS A 202 -30.65 11.20 -3.37
CA HIS A 202 -32.06 11.38 -3.73
C HIS A 202 -32.70 12.38 -2.78
N THR A 203 -33.45 13.34 -3.34
CA THR A 203 -34.21 14.32 -2.57
C THR A 203 -35.69 13.96 -2.59
N TYR A 204 -36.30 13.96 -3.76
CA TYR A 204 -37.71 13.64 -3.97
C TYR A 204 -37.99 13.17 -5.40
N GLY A 205 -39.25 12.81 -5.67
CA GLY A 205 -39.68 12.30 -6.96
C GLY A 205 -39.45 10.80 -7.13
N ALA A 206 -39.98 10.27 -8.23
CA ALA A 206 -39.91 8.86 -8.59
C ALA A 206 -40.16 8.67 -10.08
N VAL A 207 -39.55 7.63 -10.64
CA VAL A 207 -39.57 7.33 -12.08
C VAL A 207 -40.03 5.89 -12.35
N THR A 208 -40.46 5.64 -13.59
CA THR A 208 -40.83 4.33 -14.11
C THR A 208 -40.26 4.13 -15.52
N CYS A 209 -39.77 2.93 -15.81
CA CYS A 209 -39.35 2.51 -17.15
C CYS A 209 -40.51 1.99 -18.02
N ASN A 210 -41.71 1.94 -17.44
CA ASN A 210 -42.98 1.51 -18.00
C ASN A 210 -44.00 1.64 -16.87
N THR A 211 -45.06 2.41 -17.09
CA THR A 211 -46.11 2.72 -16.10
C THR A 211 -46.83 1.51 -15.50
N TYR A 212 -46.70 0.32 -16.11
CA TYR A 212 -47.21 -0.94 -15.54
C TYR A 212 -46.46 -1.37 -14.26
N TYR A 213 -45.20 -0.97 -14.10
CA TYR A 213 -44.37 -1.38 -12.97
C TYR A 213 -44.33 -0.33 -11.86
N LYS A 214 -43.90 -0.75 -10.67
CA LYS A 214 -43.77 0.14 -9.51
C LYS A 214 -42.72 1.21 -9.76
N SER A 215 -43.01 2.44 -9.34
CA SER A 215 -42.05 3.53 -9.37
C SER A 215 -40.88 3.29 -8.42
N THR A 216 -39.73 3.85 -8.79
CA THR A 216 -38.49 3.77 -8.02
C THR A 216 -37.86 5.15 -7.94
N ARG A 217 -36.97 5.37 -6.96
CA ARG A 217 -36.19 6.63 -6.88
C ARG A 217 -35.30 6.84 -8.11
N ARG A 218 -34.87 5.73 -8.71
CA ARG A 218 -34.00 5.69 -9.88
C ARG A 218 -34.09 4.32 -10.55
N GLY A 219 -33.71 4.22 -11.82
CA GLY A 219 -33.71 2.94 -12.54
C GLY A 219 -35.10 2.32 -12.71
N SER A 220 -35.19 0.99 -12.61
CA SER A 220 -36.41 0.24 -12.97
C SER A 220 -36.72 -0.92 -12.02
N SER A 221 -38.01 -1.14 -11.74
CA SER A 221 -38.50 -2.34 -11.01
C SER A 221 -38.89 -3.52 -11.92
N HIS A 222 -38.63 -3.43 -13.23
CA HIS A 222 -38.98 -4.45 -14.20
C HIS A 222 -38.26 -5.79 -13.90
N PRO A 223 -38.95 -6.95 -13.87
CA PRO A 223 -38.37 -8.23 -13.45
C PRO A 223 -37.14 -8.67 -14.28
N ARG A 224 -37.19 -8.49 -15.60
CA ARG A 224 -36.05 -8.82 -16.51
C ARG A 224 -34.82 -7.92 -16.33
N PHE A 225 -34.97 -6.76 -15.71
CA PHE A 225 -33.90 -5.77 -15.58
C PHE A 225 -33.15 -5.90 -14.25
N GLY A 226 -33.76 -6.59 -13.27
CA GLY A 226 -33.22 -6.70 -11.92
C GLY A 226 -33.24 -5.37 -11.17
N ARG A 227 -33.08 -5.39 -9.84
CA ARG A 227 -33.10 -4.18 -8.97
C ARG A 227 -31.83 -3.32 -9.05
N HIS A 228 -30.99 -3.54 -10.07
CA HIS A 228 -29.59 -3.11 -10.09
C HIS A 228 -29.20 -2.21 -11.26
N ARG A 229 -30.14 -1.85 -12.15
CA ARG A 229 -29.84 -1.01 -13.32
C ARG A 229 -30.12 0.46 -13.03
N LEU A 230 -29.09 1.29 -13.20
CA LEU A 230 -29.00 2.63 -12.61
C LEU A 230 -28.73 3.75 -13.65
N LEU A 231 -28.54 4.95 -13.13
CA LEU A 231 -28.69 6.27 -13.76
C LEU A 231 -27.41 6.81 -14.40
N THR A 232 -27.49 7.47 -15.56
CA THR A 232 -26.31 7.93 -16.31
C THR A 232 -26.06 9.41 -16.09
N VAL A 233 -24.87 9.77 -15.59
CA VAL A 233 -24.41 11.16 -15.58
C VAL A 233 -23.63 11.40 -16.88
N LYS A 234 -23.61 12.63 -17.40
CA LYS A 234 -22.90 12.98 -18.64
C LYS A 234 -22.39 14.41 -18.60
N ALA A 235 -21.11 14.62 -18.87
CA ALA A 235 -20.55 15.97 -19.05
C ALA A 235 -20.78 16.50 -20.48
N TYR A 236 -20.94 17.81 -20.66
CA TYR A 236 -21.00 18.45 -21.98
C TYR A 236 -19.58 18.73 -22.53
N ARG A 237 -19.42 18.73 -23.88
CA ARG A 237 -18.15 18.88 -24.64
C ARG A 237 -17.15 17.71 -24.63
N ASN A 238 -17.69 16.49 -24.68
CA ASN A 238 -17.07 15.32 -25.34
C ASN A 238 -15.98 14.55 -24.54
N LYS A 239 -16.42 13.71 -23.60
CA LYS A 239 -16.27 12.24 -23.57
C LYS A 239 -16.65 11.72 -22.17
N THR A 240 -17.62 10.82 -22.13
CA THR A 240 -18.22 10.03 -21.02
C THR A 240 -17.81 10.35 -19.57
N VAL A 241 -18.80 10.60 -18.68
CA VAL A 241 -18.57 10.62 -17.23
C VAL A 241 -19.66 9.87 -16.45
N LEU A 242 -19.25 8.74 -15.90
CA LEU A 242 -19.89 7.93 -14.84
C LEU A 242 -21.25 7.25 -15.11
N PRO A 243 -21.27 5.90 -14.99
CA PRO A 243 -20.09 5.03 -14.96
C PRO A 243 -19.35 5.10 -16.29
N LEU A 244 -18.02 4.95 -16.22
CA LEU A 244 -17.22 4.73 -17.42
C LEU A 244 -17.71 3.46 -18.13
N ALA A 245 -17.59 3.42 -19.46
CA ALA A 245 -18.08 2.31 -20.29
C ALA A 245 -17.53 0.94 -19.85
N GLU A 246 -16.33 0.91 -19.25
CA GLU A 246 -15.71 -0.28 -18.65
C GLU A 246 -16.46 -0.85 -17.43
N PHE A 247 -17.28 -0.04 -16.76
CA PHE A 247 -18.17 -0.45 -15.67
C PHE A 247 -19.62 -0.70 -16.13
N ALA A 248 -19.95 -0.42 -17.40
CA ALA A 248 -21.25 -0.66 -17.99
C ALA A 248 -21.33 -2.07 -18.60
N LYS A 249 -21.84 -3.04 -17.84
CA LYS A 249 -22.16 -4.38 -18.37
C LYS A 249 -23.47 -4.36 -19.17
N GLY A 250 -23.40 -4.20 -20.48
CA GLY A 250 -24.51 -4.46 -21.43
C GLY A 250 -24.59 -3.45 -22.58
N SER A 251 -24.48 -3.92 -23.83
CA SER A 251 -24.21 -3.08 -25.01
C SER A 251 -25.39 -2.27 -25.59
N ASP A 252 -26.63 -2.47 -25.14
CA ASP A 252 -27.77 -2.02 -25.97
C ASP A 252 -28.62 -0.85 -25.39
N ASP A 253 -28.32 -0.32 -24.18
CA ASP A 253 -29.21 0.68 -23.54
C ASP A 253 -28.57 1.50 -22.38
N TYR A 254 -27.24 1.69 -22.35
CA TYR A 254 -26.50 2.42 -21.28
C TYR A 254 -26.75 1.95 -19.83
N ARG A 255 -27.27 0.73 -19.65
CA ARG A 255 -27.56 0.14 -18.35
C ARG A 255 -26.26 -0.29 -17.68
N HIS A 256 -26.11 0.04 -16.41
CA HIS A 256 -24.96 -0.35 -15.60
C HIS A 256 -25.39 -0.76 -14.20
N GLN A 257 -24.51 -1.52 -13.55
CA GLN A 257 -24.65 -1.95 -12.17
C GLN A 257 -23.48 -1.37 -11.38
N LEU A 258 -23.80 -0.70 -10.27
CA LEU A 258 -22.82 -0.29 -9.27
C LEU A 258 -22.91 -1.28 -8.11
N ASN A 259 -21.76 -1.66 -7.56
CA ASN A 259 -21.71 -2.57 -6.42
C ASN A 259 -22.50 -1.93 -5.25
N ASP A 260 -23.32 -2.74 -4.57
CA ASP A 260 -24.12 -2.36 -3.40
C ASP A 260 -25.16 -1.24 -3.61
N ALA A 261 -25.44 -0.87 -4.87
CA ALA A 261 -26.47 0.10 -5.22
C ALA A 261 -27.78 -0.59 -5.69
N TYR A 262 -28.90 -0.15 -5.13
CA TYR A 262 -30.25 -0.57 -5.49
C TYR A 262 -31.06 0.60 -6.04
N VAL A 263 -32.10 0.31 -6.83
CA VAL A 263 -33.02 1.31 -7.43
C VAL A 263 -33.69 2.26 -6.44
N ASN A 264 -33.72 1.92 -5.15
CA ASN A 264 -34.27 2.77 -4.09
C ASN A 264 -33.24 3.18 -3.02
N SER A 265 -31.94 2.93 -3.23
CA SER A 265 -30.91 3.42 -2.31
C SER A 265 -31.03 4.96 -2.17
N PRO A 266 -30.90 5.53 -0.96
CA PRO A 266 -30.98 6.98 -0.78
C PRO A 266 -29.79 7.69 -1.45
N THR A 267 -28.62 7.07 -1.42
CA THR A 267 -27.38 7.58 -2.02
C THR A 267 -26.91 6.64 -3.12
N LEU A 268 -26.35 7.19 -4.18
CA LEU A 268 -25.61 6.47 -5.21
C LEU A 268 -24.19 6.98 -5.23
N VAL A 269 -23.20 6.15 -4.90
CA VAL A 269 -21.79 6.53 -5.03
C VAL A 269 -21.25 5.84 -6.28
N PHE A 270 -20.69 6.61 -7.20
CA PHE A 270 -20.05 6.05 -8.39
C PHE A 270 -18.65 5.54 -8.05
N ASN A 271 -18.17 4.56 -8.80
CA ASN A 271 -16.79 4.08 -8.68
C ASN A 271 -15.79 5.21 -8.93
N LEU A 272 -14.61 5.12 -8.32
CA LEU A 272 -13.51 6.05 -8.57
C LEU A 272 -13.14 6.06 -10.05
N LEU A 273 -12.89 7.26 -10.57
CA LEU A 273 -12.38 7.45 -11.92
C LEU A 273 -10.91 6.98 -11.97
N PRO A 274 -10.49 6.23 -13.01
CA PRO A 274 -9.09 5.86 -13.22
C PRO A 274 -8.17 7.09 -13.38
N THR A 275 -8.73 8.20 -13.86
CA THR A 275 -8.05 9.49 -13.93
C THR A 275 -9.01 10.57 -13.42
N PRO A 276 -8.61 11.40 -12.44
CA PRO A 276 -9.47 12.45 -11.91
C PRO A 276 -9.92 13.42 -13.00
N LEU A 277 -11.20 13.78 -13.00
CA LEU A 277 -11.75 14.72 -13.97
C LEU A 277 -11.40 16.15 -13.56
N VAL A 278 -10.72 16.87 -14.43
CA VAL A 278 -10.45 18.30 -14.24
C VAL A 278 -11.69 19.09 -14.64
N VAL A 279 -12.25 19.85 -13.70
CA VAL A 279 -13.46 20.66 -13.90
C VAL A 279 -13.17 22.14 -13.74
N SER A 280 -13.89 22.96 -14.50
CA SER A 280 -13.82 24.43 -14.45
C SER A 280 -15.15 25.03 -14.02
N ILE A 281 -15.12 26.21 -13.42
CA ILE A 281 -16.34 26.96 -13.05
C ILE A 281 -17.18 27.21 -14.32
N GLY A 282 -18.49 27.00 -14.22
CA GLY A 282 -19.45 27.13 -15.33
C GLY A 282 -19.47 25.93 -16.28
N GLN A 283 -18.68 24.88 -16.03
CA GLN A 283 -18.76 23.66 -16.82
C GLN A 283 -20.07 22.93 -16.55
N GLN A 284 -20.85 22.67 -17.60
CA GLN A 284 -22.16 22.04 -17.50
C GLN A 284 -22.09 20.51 -17.51
N PHE A 285 -22.88 19.90 -16.62
CA PHE A 285 -23.12 18.48 -16.51
C PHE A 285 -24.61 18.18 -16.60
N LEU A 286 -24.93 17.04 -17.19
CA LEU A 286 -26.28 16.54 -17.41
C LEU A 286 -26.48 15.24 -16.65
N ILE A 287 -27.68 15.04 -16.12
CA ILE A 287 -28.11 13.79 -15.49
C ILE A 287 -29.24 13.22 -16.33
N TRP A 288 -29.06 11.99 -16.77
CA TRP A 288 -29.92 11.30 -17.72
C TRP A 288 -30.45 9.99 -17.16
N TYR A 289 -31.68 9.69 -17.53
CA TYR A 289 -32.20 8.34 -17.48
C TYR A 289 -31.71 7.55 -18.70
N GLY A 290 -31.25 6.31 -18.51
CA GLY A 290 -30.55 5.55 -19.55
C GLY A 290 -31.35 5.33 -20.85
N GLN A 291 -32.64 4.98 -20.72
CA GLN A 291 -33.53 4.78 -21.87
C GLN A 291 -33.83 6.08 -22.62
N ASP A 292 -33.91 7.21 -21.91
CA ASP A 292 -34.14 8.54 -22.49
C ASP A 292 -32.93 8.97 -23.32
N LEU A 293 -31.74 8.83 -22.73
CA LEU A 293 -30.48 9.09 -23.41
C LEU A 293 -30.28 8.21 -24.66
N ALA A 294 -30.75 6.97 -24.61
CA ALA A 294 -30.68 6.03 -25.74
C ALA A 294 -31.79 6.25 -26.78
N ASN A 295 -32.81 7.06 -26.44
CA ASN A 295 -34.09 7.13 -27.15
C ASN A 295 -34.67 5.73 -27.42
N TYR A 296 -34.62 4.86 -26.41
CA TYR A 296 -34.94 3.45 -26.52
C TYR A 296 -36.10 3.08 -25.61
N THR A 297 -37.25 2.70 -26.21
CA THR A 297 -38.42 2.18 -25.49
C THR A 297 -38.97 3.12 -24.40
N GLU A 298 -38.95 4.43 -24.64
CA GLU A 298 -39.32 5.45 -23.64
C GLU A 298 -40.80 5.89 -23.64
N TYR A 299 -41.58 5.46 -24.65
CA TYR A 299 -42.95 5.95 -24.88
C TYR A 299 -43.91 5.73 -23.70
N ASN A 300 -43.68 4.67 -22.90
CA ASN A 300 -44.48 4.34 -21.72
C ASN A 300 -43.74 4.61 -20.42
N ASN A 301 -42.61 5.30 -20.46
CA ASN A 301 -41.95 5.80 -19.27
C ASN A 301 -42.72 6.99 -18.70
N ALA A 302 -42.56 7.22 -17.39
CA ALA A 302 -43.19 8.33 -16.70
C ALA A 302 -42.47 8.66 -15.39
N GLY A 303 -42.73 9.88 -14.92
CA GLY A 303 -42.21 10.38 -13.66
C GLY A 303 -40.93 11.18 -13.83
N GLU A 304 -40.59 11.89 -12.78
CA GLU A 304 -39.43 12.75 -12.63
C GLU A 304 -38.83 12.48 -11.25
N THR A 305 -37.51 12.49 -11.16
CA THR A 305 -36.82 12.36 -9.88
C THR A 305 -35.70 13.38 -9.76
N CYS A 306 -35.45 13.82 -8.53
CA CYS A 306 -34.48 14.86 -8.23
C CYS A 306 -33.40 14.35 -7.28
N ALA A 307 -32.19 14.89 -7.42
CA ALA A 307 -31.07 14.56 -6.57
C ALA A 307 -30.13 15.74 -6.34
N ASP A 308 -29.51 15.75 -5.17
CA ASP A 308 -28.30 16.54 -4.94
C ASP A 308 -27.07 15.80 -5.43
N VAL A 309 -26.14 16.54 -6.00
CA VAL A 309 -24.90 16.04 -6.59
C VAL A 309 -23.75 16.46 -5.70
N TYR A 310 -22.92 15.50 -5.32
CA TYR A 310 -21.68 15.77 -4.57
C TYR A 310 -20.49 15.22 -5.33
N ALA A 311 -19.39 15.96 -5.37
CA ALA A 311 -18.11 15.49 -5.87
C ALA A 311 -17.13 15.22 -4.73
N LEU A 312 -16.28 14.21 -4.91
CA LEU A 312 -15.15 13.95 -4.03
C LEU A 312 -13.91 14.66 -4.57
N TYR A 313 -13.41 15.63 -3.81
CA TYR A 313 -12.18 16.35 -4.09
C TYR A 313 -10.97 15.67 -3.42
N PRO A 314 -9.74 15.94 -3.89
CA PRO A 314 -8.50 15.57 -3.20
C PRO A 314 -8.52 15.94 -1.72
#